data_AF-A0A2I0NVA8-F1
#
_entry.id   AF-A0A2I0NVA8-F1
#
_cell.length_a   1.000
_cell.length_b   1.000
_cell.length_c   1.000
_cell.angle_alpha   90.00
_cell.angle_beta   90.00
_cell.angle_gamma   90.00
#
_symmetry.space_group_name_H-M   'P 1'
#
loop_
_entity.id
_entity.type
_entity.pdbx_description
1 polymer ?
#
loop_
_entity_poly.entity_id
_entity_poly.type
_entity_poly.pdbx_seq_one_letter_code
_entity_poly.pdbx_strand_id
1 'polypeptide(L)'
;MYRPAAIQQLQIVGEKLDIPVYEHGTQNPVLTAKEAIAEAKRKFIDVVIVDTAGRLHIDSDMMEELKKIRDAVNPAEILLVVDAMTGQDAVNVA
;
A
#
# COMPACT_ATOMS: atom_id res chain seq x y z
N MET A 1 10.62 -3.73 -8.71
CA MET A 1 9.81 -4.03 -9.93
C MET A 1 8.34 -3.97 -9.58
N TYR A 2 7.52 -3.22 -10.33
CA TYR A 2 6.07 -3.15 -10.07
C TYR A 2 5.35 -4.40 -10.58
N ARG A 3 4.41 -4.93 -9.79
CA ARG A 3 3.59 -6.09 -10.17
C ARG A 3 2.56 -5.68 -11.23
N PRO A 4 2.53 -6.33 -12.41
CA PRO A 4 1.51 -6.06 -13.42
C PRO A 4 0.09 -6.27 -12.89
N ALA A 5 -0.84 -5.41 -13.32
CA ALA A 5 -2.27 -5.47 -12.96
C ALA A 5 -2.60 -5.46 -11.45
N ALA A 6 -1.67 -4.99 -10.59
CA ALA A 6 -1.90 -4.93 -9.14
C ALA A 6 -3.12 -4.08 -8.76
N ILE A 7 -3.30 -2.92 -9.40
CA ILE A 7 -4.46 -2.04 -9.18
C ILE A 7 -5.76 -2.77 -9.54
N GLN A 8 -5.79 -3.39 -10.72
CA GLN A 8 -6.97 -4.14 -11.18
C GLN A 8 -7.30 -5.31 -10.26
N GLN A 9 -6.28 -6.02 -9.76
CA GLN A 9 -6.47 -7.08 -8.78
C GLN A 9 -7.15 -6.54 -7.52
N LEU A 10 -6.68 -5.41 -6.98
CA LEU A 10 -7.27 -4.79 -5.79
C LEU A 10 -8.72 -4.32 -6.05
N GLN A 11 -9.00 -3.73 -7.21
CA GLN A 11 -10.35 -3.34 -7.63
C GLN A 11 -11.31 -4.55 -7.65
N ILE A 12 -10.89 -5.69 -8.21
CA ILE A 12 -11.70 -6.91 -8.24
C ILE A 12 -11.97 -7.43 -6.81
N VAL A 13 -11.00 -7.36 -5.91
CA VAL A 13 -11.19 -7.76 -4.50
C VAL A 13 -12.16 -6.81 -3.80
N GLY A 14 -12.01 -5.50 -3.99
CA GLY A 14 -12.90 -4.48 -3.43
C GLY A 14 -14.34 -4.64 -3.91
N GLU A 15 -14.55 -4.80 -5.23
CA GLU A 15 -15.87 -4.99 -5.84
C GLU A 15 -16.60 -6.21 -5.27
N LYS A 16 -15.90 -7.33 -5.09
CA LYS A 16 -16.48 -8.56 -4.50
C LYS A 16 -16.97 -8.39 -3.06
N LEU A 17 -16.40 -7.43 -2.33
CA LEU A 17 -16.66 -7.19 -0.91
C LEU A 17 -17.45 -5.89 -0.67
N ASP A 18 -17.86 -5.19 -1.74
CA ASP A 18 -18.47 -3.86 -1.70
C ASP A 18 -17.61 -2.82 -0.93
N ILE A 19 -16.28 -2.92 -1.10
CA ILE A 19 -15.31 -1.99 -0.51
C ILE A 19 -14.79 -1.05 -1.60
N PRO A 20 -14.91 0.28 -1.44
CA PRO A 20 -14.43 1.23 -2.43
C PRO A 20 -12.90 1.21 -2.52
N VAL A 21 -12.38 1.18 -3.74
CA VAL A 21 -10.94 1.25 -4.03
C VAL A 21 -10.63 2.60 -4.67
N TYR A 22 -9.70 3.34 -4.08
CA TYR A 22 -9.16 4.57 -4.65
C TYR A 22 -7.89 4.27 -5.45
N GLU A 23 -7.83 4.73 -6.69
CA GLU A 23 -6.65 4.58 -7.55
C GLU A 23 -6.49 5.77 -8.50
N HIS A 24 -5.25 5.97 -8.99
CA HIS A 24 -4.87 6.99 -9.98
C HIS A 24 -3.81 6.45 -10.94
N GLY A 25 -3.96 5.21 -11.41
CA GLY A 25 -3.10 4.58 -12.41
C GLY A 25 -1.60 4.65 -12.08
N THR A 26 -0.83 5.36 -12.91
CA THR A 26 0.63 5.49 -12.81
C THR A 26 1.10 6.79 -12.13
N GLN A 27 0.21 7.49 -11.41
CA GLN A 27 0.56 8.67 -10.63
C GLN A 27 1.59 8.35 -9.53
N ASN A 28 2.25 9.39 -9.03
CA ASN A 28 3.13 9.28 -7.88
C ASN A 28 2.42 8.65 -6.67
N PRO A 29 2.93 7.55 -6.09
CA PRO A 29 2.27 6.84 -4.99
C PRO A 29 2.03 7.68 -3.74
N VAL A 30 2.93 8.64 -3.44
CA VAL A 30 2.78 9.57 -2.30
C VAL A 30 1.60 10.49 -2.51
N LEU A 31 1.41 10.97 -3.74
CA LEU A 31 0.27 11.82 -4.09
C LEU A 31 -1.04 11.01 -4.03
N THR A 32 -1.06 9.82 -4.64
CA THR A 32 -2.23 8.93 -4.60
C THR A 32 -2.66 8.62 -3.17
N ALA A 33 -1.71 8.34 -2.28
CA ALA A 33 -2.01 8.09 -0.87
C ALA A 33 -2.59 9.31 -0.15
N LYS A 34 -2.08 10.53 -0.40
CA LYS A 34 -2.64 11.76 0.17
C LYS A 34 -4.06 12.02 -0.33
N GLU A 35 -4.29 11.87 -1.62
CA GLU A 35 -5.60 12.09 -2.24
C GLU A 35 -6.62 11.05 -1.76
N ALA A 36 -6.21 9.78 -1.59
CA ALA A 36 -7.03 8.72 -1.00
C ALA A 36 -7.52 9.08 0.42
N ILE A 37 -6.63 9.58 1.28
CA ILE A 37 -6.98 10.01 2.64
C ILE A 37 -7.94 11.21 2.59
N ALA A 38 -7.73 12.16 1.67
CA ALA A 38 -8.63 13.30 1.51
C ALA A 38 -10.02 12.91 0.98
N GLU A 39 -10.10 11.94 0.08
CA GLU A 39 -11.34 11.34 -0.41
C GLU A 39 -12.07 10.60 0.72
N ALA A 40 -11.36 9.77 1.49
CA ALA A 40 -11.92 9.04 2.61
C ALA A 40 -12.53 9.98 3.66
N LYS A 41 -11.83 11.07 4.00
CA LYS A 41 -12.36 12.11 4.90
C LYS A 41 -13.65 12.76 4.36
N ARG A 42 -13.69 13.08 3.06
CA ARG A 42 -14.90 13.66 2.43
C ARG A 42 -16.08 12.69 2.41
N LYS A 43 -15.81 11.40 2.32
CA LYS A 43 -16.80 10.32 2.30
C LYS A 43 -17.14 9.75 3.67
N PHE A 44 -16.57 10.31 4.75
CA PHE A 44 -16.74 9.79 6.12
C PHE A 44 -16.38 8.30 6.25
N ILE A 45 -15.31 7.88 5.59
CA ILE A 45 -14.77 6.52 5.72
C ILE A 45 -13.89 6.46 6.97
N ASP A 46 -14.18 5.50 7.86
CA ASP A 46 -13.48 5.34 9.13
C ASP A 46 -12.09 4.72 8.98
N VAL A 47 -11.92 3.79 8.04
CA VAL A 47 -10.70 3.00 7.86
C VAL A 47 -10.22 3.08 6.43
N VAL A 48 -8.93 3.40 6.26
CA VAL A 48 -8.24 3.39 4.96
C VAL A 48 -7.08 2.41 5.04
N ILE A 49 -7.05 1.45 4.12
CA ILE A 49 -5.93 0.54 3.92
C ILE A 49 -5.15 1.01 2.70
N VAL A 50 -3.86 1.28 2.88
CA VAL A 50 -2.95 1.64 1.79
C VAL A 50 -2.16 0.39 1.41
N ASP A 51 -2.50 -0.20 0.27
CA ASP A 51 -1.72 -1.30 -0.31
C ASP A 51 -0.50 -0.73 -1.04
N THR A 52 0.68 -1.30 -0.79
CA THR A 52 1.93 -0.82 -1.37
C THR A 52 2.60 -1.93 -2.17
N ALA A 53 3.35 -1.57 -3.20
CA ALA A 53 4.10 -2.56 -3.97
C ALA A 53 5.07 -3.33 -3.06
N GLY A 54 5.15 -4.66 -3.24
CA GLY A 54 6.14 -5.51 -2.57
C GLY A 54 7.57 -5.10 -2.94
N ARG A 55 8.49 -5.23 -1.98
CA ARG A 55 9.86 -4.71 -2.06
C ARG A 55 10.82 -5.76 -1.53
N LEU A 56 12.02 -5.83 -2.10
CA LEU A 56 13.14 -6.51 -1.47
C LEU A 56 13.81 -5.53 -0.50
N HIS A 57 14.25 -5.98 0.68
CA HIS A 57 14.88 -5.10 1.70
C HIS A 57 16.12 -4.36 1.18
N ILE A 58 16.75 -4.89 0.13
CA ILE A 58 17.93 -4.30 -0.50
C ILE A 58 17.60 -3.18 -1.50
N ASP A 59 16.32 -2.96 -1.84
CA ASP A 59 15.90 -1.93 -2.79
C ASP A 59 15.73 -0.57 -2.08
N SER A 60 16.81 0.21 -2.04
CA SER A 60 16.87 1.50 -1.33
C SER A 60 15.87 2.53 -1.86
N ASP A 61 15.65 2.56 -3.17
CA ASP A 61 14.77 3.54 -3.80
C ASP A 61 13.32 3.25 -3.45
N MET A 62 12.95 1.97 -3.47
CA MET A 62 11.64 1.54 -3.03
C MET A 62 11.48 1.76 -1.50
N MET A 63 12.49 1.49 -0.68
CA MET A 63 12.38 1.78 0.77
C MET A 63 12.20 3.28 1.06
N GLU A 64 12.86 4.14 0.29
CA GLU A 64 12.72 5.59 0.43
C GLU A 64 11.33 6.08 0.01
N GLU A 65 10.77 5.53 -1.07
CA GLU A 65 9.38 5.81 -1.46
C GLU A 65 8.38 5.41 -0.38
N LEU A 66 8.56 4.23 0.24
CA LEU A 66 7.68 3.75 1.31
C LEU A 66 7.72 4.69 2.53
N LYS A 67 8.92 5.16 2.91
CA LYS A 67 9.08 6.18 3.97
C LYS A 67 8.33 7.46 3.62
N LYS A 68 8.45 7.94 2.38
CA LYS A 68 7.72 9.14 1.92
C LYS A 68 6.21 8.97 1.97
N ILE A 69 5.67 7.79 1.62
CA ILE A 69 4.23 7.49 1.76
C ILE A 69 3.84 7.53 3.24
N ARG A 70 4.56 6.81 4.11
CA ARG A 70 4.31 6.79 5.56
C ARG A 70 4.30 8.20 6.13
N ASP A 71 5.33 8.99 5.85
CA ASP A 71 5.46 10.35 6.39
C ASP A 71 4.39 11.30 5.84
N ALA A 72 3.94 11.07 4.61
CA ALA A 72 2.89 11.87 3.97
C ALA A 72 1.49 11.63 4.56
N VAL A 73 1.18 10.40 4.98
CA VAL A 73 -0.17 10.04 5.46
C VAL A 73 -0.24 9.77 6.96
N ASN A 74 0.90 9.64 7.64
CA ASN A 74 1.04 9.39 9.07
C ASN A 74 0.08 8.27 9.57
N PRO A 75 0.24 7.03 9.10
CA PRO A 75 -0.68 5.95 9.39
C PRO A 75 -0.66 5.60 10.88
N ALA A 76 -1.82 5.23 11.43
CA ALA A 76 -1.93 4.77 12.81
C ALA A 76 -1.21 3.42 13.03
N GLU A 77 -1.27 2.55 12.03
CA GLU A 77 -0.70 1.20 12.07
C GLU A 77 0.12 0.92 10.82
N ILE A 78 1.21 0.15 10.97
CA ILE A 78 2.03 -0.34 9.86
C ILE A 78 2.11 -1.86 9.98
N LEU A 79 1.56 -2.56 9.00
CA LEU A 79 1.47 -4.02 9.00
C LEU A 79 2.57 -4.61 8.11
N LEU A 80 3.46 -5.41 8.69
CA LEU A 80 4.44 -6.21 7.94
C LEU A 80 3.79 -7.54 7.53
N VAL A 81 3.70 -7.79 6.23
CA VAL A 81 3.16 -9.05 5.67
C VAL A 81 4.31 -9.98 5.33
N VAL A 82 4.39 -11.11 6.02
CA VAL A 82 5.43 -12.14 5.82
C VAL A 82 4.76 -13.47 5.48
N ASP A 83 5.32 -14.21 4.53
CA ASP A 83 4.84 -15.57 4.20
C ASP A 83 5.29 -16.56 5.29
N ALA A 84 4.37 -17.37 5.80
CA ALA A 84 4.63 -18.37 6.83
C ALA A 84 5.64 -19.45 6.42
N MET A 85 5.84 -19.68 5.11
CA MET A 85 6.87 -20.59 4.60
C MET A 85 8.25 -19.95 4.56
N THR A 86 8.36 -18.64 4.78
CA THR A 86 9.64 -17.93 4.88
C THR A 86 10.33 -18.39 6.15
N GLY A 87 11.26 -19.35 6.03
CA GLY A 87 11.98 -19.94 7.15
C GLY A 87 12.91 -18.95 7.85
N GLN A 88 14.20 -19.29 7.95
CA GLN A 88 15.17 -18.42 8.65
C GLN A 88 15.37 -17.06 7.97
N ASP A 89 15.01 -16.92 6.69
CA ASP A 89 15.13 -15.66 5.94
C ASP A 89 14.15 -14.57 6.42
N ALA A 90 13.07 -14.94 7.13
CA ALA A 90 12.12 -13.98 7.70
C ALA A 90 12.76 -13.07 8.76
N VAL A 91 13.86 -13.52 9.39
CA VAL A 91 14.57 -12.76 10.43
C VAL A 91 15.27 -11.52 9.84
N ASN A 92 15.67 -11.56 8.57
CA ASN A 92 16.38 -10.47 7.89
C ASN A 92 15.44 -9.50 7.15
N VAL A 93 14.13 -9.79 7.15
CA VAL A 93 13.06 -9.03 6.48
C VAL A 93 12.51 -7.92 7.39
N ALA A 94 12.72 -8.02 8.70
CA ALA A 94 12.25 -7.07 9.71
C ALA A 94 13.14 -5.83 9.85
#